data_AF-A0A0R1RDV5-F1
#
_entry.id   AF-A0A0R1RDV5-F1
#
_cell.length_a   1.000
_cell.length_b   1.000
_cell.length_c   1.000
_cell.angle_alpha   90.00
_cell.angle_beta   90.00
_cell.angle_gamma   90.00
#
_symmetry.space_group_name_H-M   'P 1'
#
loop_
_entity.id
_entity.type
_entity.pdbx_description
1 polymer ?
#
loop_
_entity_poly.entity_id
_entity_poly.type
_entity_poly.pdbx_seq_one_letter_code
_entity_poly.pdbx_strand_id
1 'polypeptide(L)'
;MSISIEDIQTKKFSGKMRGYNQDEVNKFLNQIIDEMTELEAHNHELEETVKSDQEKLKYFSELKDSLNQSILVAQEAADKVKSNAQRESDITLREAQKQATDIVAEANDKANQVVHEAAESTSKLTIETNDLKKQTMVFRQRLQVMLESQLEVVRSNDWDTLLKEVDVSSFDEIQKVLGQTLDNSTSQSVNSSTSMPETSAASATSEVSQEDSAVDEGQTVVIFPDDSEK
;
A
#
# COMPACT_ATOMS: atom_id res chain seq x y z
N MET A 1 -37.89 -78.97 -14.54
CA MET A 1 -38.76 -80.00 -13.93
C MET A 1 -38.94 -81.15 -14.91
N SER A 2 -39.13 -82.38 -14.43
CA SER A 2 -39.26 -83.60 -15.26
C SER A 2 -40.69 -83.95 -15.66
N ILE A 3 -41.69 -83.20 -15.18
CA ILE A 3 -43.12 -83.33 -15.50
C ILE A 3 -43.71 -81.90 -15.51
N SER A 4 -44.47 -81.54 -16.53
CA SER A 4 -45.20 -80.26 -16.64
C SER A 4 -46.68 -80.39 -16.25
N ILE A 5 -47.35 -79.26 -16.01
CA ILE A 5 -48.79 -79.24 -15.72
C ILE A 5 -49.61 -79.87 -16.88
N GLU A 6 -49.22 -79.63 -18.13
CA GLU A 6 -49.82 -80.27 -19.31
C GLU A 6 -49.61 -81.79 -19.34
N ASP A 7 -48.45 -82.27 -18.87
CA ASP A 7 -48.16 -83.71 -18.78
C ASP A 7 -49.06 -84.42 -17.75
N ILE A 8 -49.48 -83.72 -16.70
CA ILE A 8 -50.39 -84.25 -15.67
C ILE A 8 -51.83 -84.27 -16.21
N GLN A 9 -52.27 -83.23 -16.92
CA GLN A 9 -53.62 -83.14 -17.50
C GLN A 9 -53.90 -84.18 -18.58
N THR A 10 -52.89 -84.50 -19.40
CA THR A 10 -53.03 -85.43 -20.53
C THR A 10 -52.74 -86.89 -20.14
N LYS A 11 -52.36 -87.16 -18.89
CA LYS A 11 -51.95 -88.50 -18.44
C LYS A 11 -53.13 -89.46 -18.36
N LYS A 12 -53.06 -90.56 -19.13
CA LYS A 12 -54.02 -91.68 -19.03
C LYS A 12 -53.37 -92.90 -18.37
N PHE A 13 -54.07 -93.48 -17.39
CA PHE A 13 -53.65 -94.70 -16.71
C PHE A 13 -54.39 -95.93 -17.27
N SER A 14 -53.73 -97.08 -17.30
CA SER A 14 -54.35 -98.36 -17.71
C SER A 14 -55.14 -98.97 -16.55
N GLY A 15 -56.36 -99.47 -16.84
CA GLY A 15 -57.22 -100.11 -15.84
C GLY A 15 -56.80 -101.56 -15.54
N LYS A 16 -56.83 -101.94 -14.25
CA LYS A 16 -56.65 -103.33 -13.78
C LYS A 16 -57.77 -103.70 -12.80
N MET A 17 -58.15 -104.98 -12.73
CA MET A 17 -59.29 -105.52 -11.95
C MET A 17 -59.28 -105.17 -10.44
N ARG A 18 -58.15 -104.71 -9.90
CA ARG A 18 -57.98 -104.32 -8.49
C ARG A 18 -57.05 -103.10 -8.39
N GLY A 19 -57.43 -102.01 -9.07
CA GLY A 19 -56.70 -100.73 -9.12
C GLY A 19 -57.37 -99.62 -8.30
N TYR A 20 -56.75 -98.45 -8.30
CA TYR A 20 -57.32 -97.24 -7.67
C TYR A 20 -58.58 -96.75 -8.38
N ASN A 21 -59.46 -96.07 -7.64
CA ASN A 21 -60.65 -95.45 -8.19
C ASN A 21 -60.25 -94.27 -9.09
N GLN A 22 -60.66 -94.31 -10.35
CA GLN A 22 -60.32 -93.29 -11.35
C GLN A 22 -60.84 -91.90 -10.97
N ASP A 23 -62.01 -91.80 -10.35
CA ASP A 23 -62.61 -90.50 -9.98
C ASP A 23 -61.86 -89.84 -8.81
N GLU A 24 -61.39 -90.63 -7.85
CA GLU A 24 -60.58 -90.14 -6.73
C GLU A 24 -59.18 -89.73 -7.19
N VAL A 25 -58.57 -90.52 -8.09
CA VAL A 25 -57.27 -90.18 -8.69
C VAL A 25 -57.38 -88.89 -9.49
N ASN A 26 -58.41 -88.72 -10.32
CA ASN A 26 -58.60 -87.49 -11.09
C ASN A 26 -58.81 -86.25 -10.19
N LYS A 27 -59.56 -86.38 -9.09
CA LYS A 27 -59.70 -85.29 -8.11
C LYS A 27 -58.37 -84.90 -7.48
N PHE A 28 -57.55 -85.88 -7.12
CA PHE A 28 -56.22 -85.63 -6.55
C PHE A 28 -55.26 -85.00 -7.59
N LEU A 29 -55.30 -85.46 -8.84
CA LEU A 29 -54.51 -84.86 -9.93
C LEU A 29 -54.91 -83.42 -10.21
N ASN A 30 -56.21 -83.08 -10.16
CA ASN A 30 -56.68 -81.70 -10.27
C ASN A 30 -56.14 -80.83 -9.12
N GLN A 31 -56.15 -81.33 -7.89
CA GLN A 31 -55.56 -80.60 -6.76
C GLN A 31 -54.05 -80.39 -6.93
N ILE A 32 -53.32 -81.41 -7.43
CA ILE A 32 -51.88 -81.27 -7.75
C ILE A 32 -51.67 -80.22 -8.86
N ILE A 33 -52.53 -80.19 -9.88
CA ILE A 33 -52.46 -79.19 -10.95
C ILE A 33 -52.63 -77.79 -10.38
N ASP A 34 -53.63 -77.58 -9.52
CA ASP A 34 -53.88 -76.29 -8.89
C ASP A 34 -52.68 -75.85 -8.02
N GLU A 35 -52.17 -76.74 -7.15
CA GLU A 35 -51.00 -76.46 -6.31
C GLU A 35 -49.71 -76.24 -7.13
N MET A 36 -49.47 -77.00 -8.21
CA MET A 36 -48.32 -76.76 -9.10
C MET A 36 -48.43 -75.42 -9.81
N THR A 37 -49.64 -75.03 -10.23
CA THR A 37 -49.86 -73.75 -10.92
C THR A 37 -49.59 -72.58 -9.97
N GLU A 38 -50.06 -72.66 -8.73
CA GLU A 38 -49.77 -71.68 -7.68
C GLU A 38 -48.27 -71.62 -7.37
N LEU A 39 -47.61 -72.78 -7.28
CA LEU A 39 -46.16 -72.86 -7.04
C LEU A 39 -45.34 -72.25 -8.20
N GLU A 40 -45.73 -72.49 -9.46
CA GLU A 40 -45.07 -71.88 -10.61
C GLU A 40 -45.26 -70.36 -10.62
N ALA A 41 -46.46 -69.87 -10.32
CA ALA A 41 -46.73 -68.44 -10.22
C ALA A 41 -45.88 -67.77 -9.12
N HIS A 42 -45.85 -68.37 -7.93
CA HIS A 42 -45.03 -67.86 -6.83
C HIS A 42 -43.53 -67.93 -7.15
N ASN A 43 -43.06 -68.97 -7.83
CA ASN A 43 -41.66 -69.08 -8.24
C ASN A 43 -41.29 -67.98 -9.24
N HIS A 44 -42.15 -67.71 -10.23
CA HIS A 44 -41.94 -66.61 -11.17
C HIS A 44 -41.91 -65.24 -10.47
N GLU A 45 -42.84 -64.98 -9.53
CA GLU A 45 -42.84 -63.75 -8.73
C GLU A 45 -41.56 -63.61 -7.88
N LEU A 46 -41.10 -64.71 -7.29
CA LEU A 46 -39.87 -64.74 -6.51
C LEU A 46 -38.64 -64.50 -7.40
N GLU A 47 -38.58 -65.10 -8.58
CA GLU A 47 -37.52 -64.88 -9.58
C GLU A 47 -37.48 -63.42 -10.04
N GLU A 48 -38.64 -62.81 -10.30
CA GLU A 48 -38.75 -61.40 -10.68
C GLU A 48 -38.29 -60.47 -9.54
N THR A 49 -38.69 -60.78 -8.30
CA THR A 49 -38.27 -60.03 -7.11
C THR A 49 -36.77 -60.13 -6.89
N VAL A 50 -36.21 -61.34 -6.96
CA VAL A 50 -34.77 -61.58 -6.83
C VAL A 50 -34.00 -60.81 -7.91
N LYS A 51 -34.49 -60.82 -9.14
CA LYS A 51 -33.88 -60.06 -10.24
C LYS A 51 -33.93 -58.55 -9.97
N SER A 52 -35.08 -58.01 -9.54
CA SER A 52 -35.22 -56.60 -9.17
C SER A 52 -34.26 -56.20 -8.05
N ASP A 53 -34.14 -57.02 -7.02
CA ASP A 53 -33.27 -56.74 -5.88
C ASP A 53 -31.79 -56.86 -6.23
N GLN A 54 -31.41 -57.80 -7.11
CA GLN A 54 -30.06 -57.87 -7.67
C GLN A 54 -29.69 -56.61 -8.47
N GLU A 55 -30.62 -56.09 -9.28
CA GLU A 55 -30.42 -54.84 -10.02
C GLU A 55 -30.25 -53.64 -9.08
N LYS A 56 -31.08 -53.52 -8.04
CA LYS A 56 -30.92 -52.49 -7.00
C LYS A 56 -29.58 -52.62 -6.27
N LEU A 57 -29.18 -53.84 -5.90
CA LEU A 57 -27.92 -54.09 -5.22
C LEU A 57 -26.73 -53.65 -6.08
N LYS A 58 -26.78 -53.95 -7.38
CA LYS A 58 -25.77 -53.51 -8.34
C LYS A 58 -25.72 -51.99 -8.42
N TYR A 59 -26.87 -51.32 -8.55
CA TYR A 59 -26.95 -49.85 -8.54
C TYR A 59 -26.35 -49.24 -7.27
N PHE A 60 -26.70 -49.77 -6.10
CA PHE A 60 -26.16 -49.27 -4.83
C PHE A 60 -24.66 -49.54 -4.69
N SER A 61 -24.15 -50.66 -5.22
CA SER A 61 -22.72 -50.94 -5.26
C SER A 61 -21.98 -49.94 -6.14
N GLU A 62 -22.46 -49.70 -7.36
CA GLU A 62 -21.86 -48.72 -8.28
C GLU A 62 -21.92 -47.30 -7.71
N LEU A 63 -23.04 -46.93 -7.07
CA LEU A 63 -23.18 -45.64 -6.39
C LEU A 63 -22.19 -45.50 -5.23
N LYS A 64 -22.02 -46.54 -4.41
CA LYS A 64 -21.04 -46.57 -3.32
C LYS A 64 -19.62 -46.40 -3.86
N ASP A 65 -19.27 -47.09 -4.93
CA ASP A 65 -17.94 -47.01 -5.53
C ASP A 65 -17.67 -45.62 -6.13
N SER A 66 -18.65 -45.06 -6.83
CA SER A 66 -18.58 -43.68 -7.33
C SER A 66 -18.44 -42.66 -6.20
N LEU A 67 -19.21 -42.81 -5.12
CA LEU A 67 -19.14 -41.92 -3.95
C LEU A 67 -17.77 -42.00 -3.27
N ASN A 68 -17.25 -43.21 -3.06
CA ASN A 68 -15.91 -43.42 -2.51
C ASN A 68 -14.83 -42.76 -3.37
N GLN A 69 -14.94 -42.90 -4.70
CA GLN A 69 -14.01 -42.26 -5.62
C GLN A 69 -14.10 -40.73 -5.55
N SER A 70 -15.31 -40.18 -5.48
CA SER A 70 -15.52 -38.73 -5.31
C SER A 70 -14.93 -38.22 -4.00
N ILE A 71 -15.09 -38.96 -2.90
CA ILE A 71 -14.50 -38.60 -1.60
C ILE A 71 -12.97 -38.58 -1.69
N LEU A 72 -12.36 -39.59 -2.32
CA LEU A 72 -10.91 -39.67 -2.47
C LEU A 72 -10.37 -38.48 -3.29
N VAL A 73 -11.01 -38.16 -4.42
CA VAL A 73 -10.64 -37.01 -5.24
C VAL A 73 -10.82 -35.70 -4.48
N ALA A 74 -11.89 -35.56 -3.70
CA ALA A 74 -12.11 -34.38 -2.86
C ALA A 74 -11.03 -34.23 -1.78
N GLN A 75 -10.60 -35.33 -1.15
CA GLN A 75 -9.51 -35.34 -0.18
C GLN A 75 -8.18 -34.94 -0.84
N GLU A 76 -7.83 -35.53 -1.98
CA GLU A 76 -6.62 -35.17 -2.72
C GLU A 76 -6.64 -33.69 -3.15
N ALA A 77 -7.78 -33.20 -3.63
CA ALA A 77 -7.94 -31.79 -3.97
C ALA A 77 -7.77 -30.88 -2.74
N ALA A 78 -8.36 -31.25 -1.59
CA ALA A 78 -8.21 -30.51 -0.34
C ALA A 78 -6.75 -30.48 0.12
N ASP A 79 -6.06 -31.61 0.09
CA ASP A 79 -4.64 -31.71 0.45
C ASP A 79 -3.76 -30.90 -0.49
N LYS A 80 -4.05 -30.91 -1.79
CA LYS A 80 -3.35 -30.09 -2.79
C LYS A 80 -3.55 -28.60 -2.55
N VAL A 81 -4.79 -28.17 -2.28
CA VAL A 81 -5.08 -26.76 -1.94
C VAL A 81 -4.35 -26.36 -0.67
N LYS A 82 -4.38 -27.20 0.38
CA LYS A 82 -3.67 -26.95 1.65
C LYS A 82 -2.16 -26.85 1.43
N SER A 83 -1.55 -27.76 0.68
CA SER A 83 -0.12 -27.73 0.38
C SER A 83 0.27 -26.51 -0.45
N ASN A 84 -0.56 -26.11 -1.42
CA ASN A 84 -0.31 -24.92 -2.23
C ASN A 84 -0.41 -23.65 -1.40
N ALA A 85 -1.47 -23.51 -0.60
CA ALA A 85 -1.66 -22.38 0.30
C ALA A 85 -0.51 -22.26 1.32
N GLN A 86 -0.03 -23.38 1.87
CA GLN A 86 1.12 -23.36 2.78
C GLN A 86 2.40 -22.89 2.05
N ARG A 87 2.66 -23.39 0.84
CA ARG A 87 3.83 -22.98 0.05
C ARG A 87 3.78 -21.51 -0.32
N GLU A 88 2.61 -21.03 -0.74
CA GLU A 88 2.38 -19.63 -1.07
C GLU A 88 2.55 -18.74 0.17
N SER A 89 1.97 -19.14 1.30
CA SER A 89 2.16 -18.45 2.58
C SER A 89 3.64 -18.35 2.97
N ASP A 90 4.42 -19.44 2.83
CA ASP A 90 5.85 -19.43 3.13
C ASP A 90 6.63 -18.49 2.18
N ILE A 91 6.23 -18.40 0.91
CA ILE A 91 6.84 -17.49 -0.07
C ILE A 91 6.52 -16.05 0.30
N THR A 92 5.24 -15.73 0.53
CA THR A 92 4.80 -14.39 0.94
C THR A 92 5.47 -13.96 2.24
N LEU A 93 5.62 -14.86 3.21
CA LEU A 93 6.28 -14.56 4.47
C LEU A 93 7.77 -14.24 4.28
N ARG A 94 8.48 -15.02 3.46
CA ARG A 94 9.89 -14.73 3.13
C ARG A 94 10.04 -13.43 2.37
N GLU A 95 9.14 -13.15 1.42
CA GLU A 95 9.16 -11.92 0.65
C GLU A 95 8.89 -10.70 1.54
N ALA A 96 7.88 -10.77 2.40
CA ALA A 96 7.57 -9.72 3.36
C ALA A 96 8.74 -9.48 4.34
N GLN A 97 9.38 -10.54 4.84
CA GLN A 97 10.57 -10.44 5.69
C GLN A 97 11.74 -9.78 4.96
N LYS A 98 11.97 -10.14 3.70
CA LYS A 98 13.00 -9.52 2.88
C LYS A 98 12.70 -8.03 2.67
N GLN A 99 11.50 -7.68 2.23
CA GLN A 99 11.09 -6.30 2.03
C GLN A 99 11.22 -5.47 3.31
N ALA A 100 10.80 -6.02 4.46
CA ALA A 100 10.96 -5.35 5.75
C ALA A 100 12.44 -5.12 6.09
N THR A 101 13.30 -6.09 5.83
CA THR A 101 14.74 -5.97 6.06
C THR A 101 15.36 -4.93 5.13
N ASP A 102 14.98 -4.93 3.86
CA ASP A 102 15.45 -3.99 2.84
C ASP A 102 15.05 -2.54 3.21
N ILE A 103 13.79 -2.33 3.64
CA ILE A 103 13.30 -1.02 4.11
C ILE A 103 14.09 -0.54 5.33
N VAL A 104 14.34 -1.42 6.31
CA VAL A 104 15.10 -1.05 7.51
C VAL A 104 16.55 -0.73 7.15
N ALA A 105 17.17 -1.49 6.25
CA ALA A 105 18.52 -1.22 5.77
C ALA A 105 18.59 0.14 5.07
N GLU A 106 17.68 0.41 4.12
CA GLU A 106 17.62 1.69 3.41
C GLU A 106 17.38 2.87 4.36
N ALA A 107 16.49 2.70 5.36
CA ALA A 107 16.24 3.72 6.37
C ALA A 107 17.48 4.02 7.23
N ASN A 108 18.23 2.98 7.62
CA ASN A 108 19.49 3.16 8.36
C ASN A 108 20.55 3.85 7.50
N ASP A 109 20.68 3.49 6.22
CA ASP A 109 21.63 4.11 5.31
C ASP A 109 21.31 5.61 5.12
N LYS A 110 20.04 5.96 4.90
CA LYS A 110 19.60 7.37 4.84
C LYS A 110 19.84 8.11 6.15
N ALA A 111 19.55 7.49 7.29
CA ALA A 111 19.80 8.10 8.59
C ALA A 111 21.29 8.40 8.80
N ASN A 112 22.16 7.44 8.46
CA ASN A 112 23.61 7.62 8.53
C ASN A 112 24.09 8.73 7.59
N GLN A 113 23.53 8.81 6.38
CA GLN A 113 23.83 9.87 5.42
C GLN A 113 23.46 11.26 5.96
N VAL A 114 22.25 11.40 6.52
CA VAL A 114 21.79 12.68 7.10
C VAL A 114 22.66 13.08 8.29
N VAL A 115 23.02 12.13 9.16
CA VAL A 115 23.92 12.40 10.30
C VAL A 115 25.30 12.84 9.80
N HIS A 116 25.82 12.21 8.75
CA HIS A 116 27.10 12.58 8.17
C HIS A 116 27.06 14.00 7.56
N GLU A 117 26.06 14.30 6.74
CA GLU A 117 25.88 15.62 6.13
C GLU A 117 25.68 16.72 7.19
N ALA A 118 24.91 16.44 8.24
CA ALA A 118 24.72 17.36 9.35
C ALA A 118 26.03 17.62 10.12
N ALA A 119 26.84 16.58 10.33
CA ALA A 119 28.14 16.70 11.00
C ALA A 119 29.13 17.52 10.15
N GLU A 120 29.18 17.28 8.84
CA GLU A 120 30.02 18.06 7.91
C GLU A 120 29.60 19.53 7.87
N SER A 121 28.29 19.79 7.74
CA SER A 121 27.72 21.14 7.73
C SER A 121 28.00 21.89 9.04
N THR A 122 27.87 21.20 10.18
CA THR A 122 28.18 21.77 11.50
C THR A 122 29.66 22.10 11.64
N SER A 123 30.55 21.22 11.17
CA SER A 123 31.99 21.45 11.17
C SER A 123 32.34 22.69 10.32
N LYS A 124 31.79 22.78 9.11
CA LYS A 124 31.97 23.94 8.23
C LYS A 124 31.46 25.23 8.88
N LEU A 125 30.24 25.24 9.40
CA LEU A 125 29.66 26.41 10.07
C LEU A 125 30.49 26.83 11.30
N THR A 126 31.04 25.87 12.04
CA THR A 126 31.93 26.13 13.18
C THR A 126 33.23 26.78 12.73
N ILE A 127 33.83 26.34 11.62
CA ILE A 127 35.04 26.94 11.04
C ILE A 127 34.74 28.39 10.60
N GLU A 128 33.66 28.60 9.84
CA GLU A 128 33.25 29.93 9.37
C GLU A 128 32.96 30.89 10.53
N THR A 129 32.27 30.41 11.57
CA THR A 129 31.99 31.20 12.78
C THR A 129 33.28 31.60 13.49
N ASN A 130 34.24 30.67 13.63
CA ASN A 130 35.52 30.97 14.24
C ASN A 130 36.35 31.96 13.41
N ASP A 131 36.30 31.85 12.08
CA ASP A 131 36.99 32.77 11.20
C ASP A 131 36.38 34.18 11.28
N LEU A 132 35.06 34.30 11.20
CA LEU A 132 34.35 35.57 11.38
C LEU A 132 34.67 36.21 12.73
N LYS A 133 34.76 35.42 13.81
CA LYS A 133 35.16 35.90 15.13
C LYS A 133 36.59 36.47 15.12
N LYS A 134 37.54 35.79 14.47
CA LYS A 134 38.92 36.29 14.30
C LYS A 134 38.94 37.58 13.48
N GLN A 135 38.25 37.62 12.34
CA GLN A 135 38.14 38.81 11.51
C GLN A 135 37.57 40.00 12.30
N THR A 136 36.53 39.76 13.11
CA THR A 136 35.93 40.78 13.98
C THR A 136 36.92 41.29 15.03
N MET A 137 37.69 40.40 15.67
CA MET A 137 38.73 40.80 16.63
C MET A 137 39.81 41.66 15.98
N VAL A 138 40.29 41.25 14.79
CA VAL A 138 41.29 42.02 14.02
C VAL A 138 40.73 43.36 13.58
N PHE A 139 39.49 43.41 13.10
CA PHE A 139 38.82 44.66 12.71
C PHE A 139 38.71 45.62 13.89
N ARG A 140 38.27 45.13 15.06
CA ARG A 140 38.20 45.92 16.29
C ARG A 140 39.57 46.50 16.66
N GLN A 141 40.64 45.70 16.61
CA GLN A 141 42.00 46.18 16.91
C GLN A 141 42.44 47.25 15.91
N ARG A 142 42.19 47.07 14.62
CA ARG A 142 42.50 48.06 13.58
C ARG A 142 41.73 49.36 13.76
N LEU A 143 40.44 49.27 14.08
CA LEU A 143 39.60 50.43 14.37
C LEU A 143 40.11 51.20 15.58
N GLN A 144 40.49 50.49 16.65
CA GLN A 144 41.07 51.11 17.83
C GLN A 144 42.37 51.86 17.50
N VAL A 145 43.31 51.23 16.80
CA VAL A 145 44.57 51.88 16.38
C VAL A 145 44.31 53.08 15.47
N MET A 146 43.34 52.99 14.55
CA MET A 146 42.96 54.09 13.68
C MET A 146 42.40 55.28 14.48
N LEU A 147 41.51 55.01 15.44
CA LEU A 147 40.96 56.04 16.32
C LEU A 147 42.03 56.64 17.23
N GLU A 148 42.92 55.81 17.81
CA GLU A 148 44.05 56.28 18.62
C GLU A 148 44.98 57.19 17.80
N SER A 149 45.28 56.82 16.55
CA SER A 149 46.06 57.65 15.64
C SER A 149 45.35 58.97 15.30
N GLN A 150 44.05 58.96 15.04
CA GLN A 150 43.27 60.19 14.80
C GLN A 150 43.23 61.08 16.05
N LEU A 151 43.12 60.48 17.23
CA LEU A 151 43.11 61.19 18.50
C LEU A 151 44.49 61.79 18.81
N GLU A 152 45.58 61.08 18.49
CA GLU A 152 46.94 61.61 18.58
C GLU A 152 47.15 62.81 17.66
N VAL A 153 46.66 62.77 16.42
CA VAL A 153 46.70 63.92 15.51
C VAL A 153 45.92 65.11 16.07
N VAL A 154 44.79 64.90 16.75
CA VAL A 154 44.03 65.98 17.41
C VAL A 154 44.77 66.52 18.64
N ARG A 155 45.48 65.65 19.36
CA ARG A 155 46.26 66.03 20.55
C ARG A 155 47.63 66.61 20.23
N SER A 156 48.14 66.46 19.02
CA SER A 156 49.47 66.93 18.68
C SER A 156 49.52 68.47 18.70
N ASN A 157 50.64 69.00 19.19
CA ASN A 157 50.91 70.45 19.20
C ASN A 157 51.04 71.04 17.78
N ASP A 158 50.86 70.24 16.73
CA ASP A 158 50.77 70.71 15.34
C ASP A 158 49.60 71.66 15.18
N TRP A 159 48.46 71.40 15.86
CA TRP A 159 47.34 72.34 15.89
C TRP A 159 47.74 73.66 16.56
N ASP A 160 48.41 73.62 17.72
CA ASP A 160 48.89 74.83 18.39
C ASP A 160 49.90 75.63 17.55
N THR A 161 50.62 74.96 16.65
CA THR A 161 51.57 75.60 15.73
C THR A 161 50.84 76.22 14.54
N LEU A 162 49.91 75.49 13.92
CA LEU A 162 49.06 76.00 12.84
C LEU A 162 48.18 77.18 13.30
N LEU A 163 47.65 77.13 14.53
CA LEU A 163 46.87 78.22 15.12
C LEU A 163 47.72 79.45 15.48
N LYS A 164 49.04 79.30 15.69
CA LYS A 164 49.94 80.44 15.93
C LYS A 164 50.31 81.19 14.65
N GLU A 165 50.33 80.53 13.50
CA GLU A 165 50.66 81.15 12.22
C GLU A 165 49.47 81.87 11.55
N VAL A 166 48.23 81.60 11.99
CA VAL A 166 47.04 82.31 11.50
C VAL A 166 46.86 83.61 12.30
N ASP A 167 47.42 84.70 11.77
CA ASP A 167 47.13 86.05 12.23
C ASP A 167 45.67 86.43 11.89
N VAL A 168 44.87 86.63 12.93
CA VAL A 168 43.42 86.94 12.87
C VAL A 168 43.15 88.31 12.21
N SER A 169 44.20 89.07 11.92
CA SER A 169 44.14 90.35 11.18
C SER A 169 43.75 90.20 9.69
N SER A 170 43.89 89.01 9.09
CA SER A 170 43.51 88.76 7.68
C SER A 170 42.02 88.58 7.44
N PHE A 171 41.20 88.51 8.49
CA PHE A 171 39.75 88.33 8.36
C PHE A 171 39.05 89.59 7.80
N ASP A 172 39.62 90.77 8.02
CA ASP A 172 39.06 92.05 7.54
C ASP A 172 39.17 92.20 6.00
N GLU A 173 40.19 91.57 5.40
CA GLU A 173 40.35 91.49 3.95
C GLU A 173 39.32 90.56 3.29
N ILE A 174 38.91 89.50 3.98
CA ILE A 174 37.89 88.56 3.47
C ILE A 174 36.51 89.22 3.47
N GLN A 175 36.17 90.03 4.48
CA GLN A 175 34.89 90.75 4.54
C GLN A 175 34.77 91.83 3.44
N LYS A 176 35.90 92.46 3.07
CA LYS A 176 35.97 93.45 2.00
C LYS A 176 35.83 92.83 0.60
N VAL A 177 36.38 91.64 0.39
CA VAL A 177 36.23 90.87 -0.84
C VAL A 177 34.80 90.33 -0.98
N LEU A 178 34.20 89.84 0.12
CA LEU A 178 32.85 89.28 0.08
C LEU A 178 31.77 90.36 -0.15
N GLY A 179 31.96 91.57 0.39
CA GLY A 179 31.07 92.72 0.17
C GLY A 179 31.07 93.27 -1.27
N GLN A 180 32.13 93.03 -2.05
CA GLN A 180 32.22 93.48 -3.45
C GLN A 180 31.58 92.51 -4.46
N THR A 181 31.34 91.25 -4.09
CA THR A 181 30.88 90.21 -5.02
C THR A 181 29.41 89.83 -4.88
N LEU A 182 28.66 90.47 -3.98
CA LEU A 182 27.24 90.15 -3.74
C LEU A 182 26.27 90.89 -4.67
N ASP A 183 26.71 91.93 -5.39
CA ASP A 183 25.82 92.82 -6.18
C ASP A 183 26.02 92.79 -7.70
N ASN A 184 26.77 91.83 -8.28
CA ASN A 184 26.75 91.59 -9.73
C ASN A 184 25.97 90.31 -10.04
N SER A 185 24.76 90.52 -10.55
CA SER A 185 23.67 89.58 -10.62
C SER A 185 23.78 88.52 -11.73
N THR A 186 23.24 87.33 -11.41
CA THR A 186 22.38 86.48 -12.26
C THR A 186 23.02 85.44 -13.20
N SER A 187 22.49 84.22 -13.03
CA SER A 187 22.32 83.12 -13.99
C SER A 187 23.53 82.25 -14.38
N GLN A 188 23.86 81.27 -13.54
CA GLN A 188 24.14 79.92 -14.07
C GLN A 188 23.87 78.82 -13.04
N SER A 189 23.03 77.87 -13.47
CA SER A 189 22.54 76.68 -12.80
C SER A 189 23.62 75.76 -12.23
N VAL A 190 23.30 75.00 -11.17
CA VAL A 190 23.46 73.54 -11.19
C VAL A 190 22.29 72.88 -10.45
N ASN A 191 21.51 72.09 -11.21
CA ASN A 191 20.43 71.26 -10.70
C ASN A 191 20.99 70.20 -9.76
N SER A 192 20.48 70.12 -8.54
CA SER A 192 20.69 68.96 -7.68
C SER A 192 19.70 67.87 -8.08
N SER A 193 20.07 67.00 -9.03
CA SER A 193 19.38 65.72 -9.18
C SER A 193 19.85 64.78 -8.07
N THR A 194 19.02 64.61 -7.05
CA THR A 194 19.14 63.54 -6.07
C THR A 194 19.04 62.19 -6.78
N SER A 195 20.13 61.43 -6.83
CA SER A 195 20.09 59.98 -7.09
C SER A 195 20.54 59.26 -5.83
N MET A 196 19.61 59.04 -4.90
CA MET A 196 19.70 57.94 -3.95
C MET A 196 18.96 56.74 -4.56
N PRO A 197 19.56 55.56 -4.65
CA PRO A 197 18.80 54.33 -4.82
C PRO A 197 18.26 53.95 -3.44
N GLU A 198 16.96 54.19 -3.22
CA GLU A 198 16.25 53.46 -2.19
C GLU A 198 15.93 52.06 -2.73
N THR A 199 16.57 51.05 -2.13
CA THR A 199 16.00 49.69 -2.13
C THR A 199 15.90 49.25 -0.67
N SER A 200 14.82 49.67 -0.03
CA SER A 200 14.32 49.05 1.19
C SER A 200 13.18 48.10 0.83
N ALA A 201 13.19 46.96 1.51
CA ALA A 201 12.32 45.82 1.33
C ALA A 201 10.84 46.09 1.71
N ALA A 202 9.99 45.25 1.09
CA ALA A 202 8.77 44.63 1.64
C ALA A 202 7.66 45.54 2.21
N SER A 203 6.48 45.57 1.57
CA SER A 203 5.41 44.57 1.78
C SER A 203 4.06 45.06 1.23
N ALA A 204 3.23 44.07 0.86
CA ALA A 204 1.76 44.06 0.81
C ALA A 204 1.00 44.44 -0.49
N THR A 205 0.50 43.36 -1.13
CA THR A 205 -0.90 43.09 -1.57
C THR A 205 -1.53 43.92 -2.69
N SER A 206 -1.84 43.26 -3.82
CA SER A 206 -3.20 42.76 -4.17
C SER A 206 -3.35 42.44 -5.68
N GLU A 207 -4.00 41.30 -5.97
CA GLU A 207 -4.68 40.88 -7.22
C GLU A 207 -3.79 40.66 -8.47
N VAL A 208 -3.90 39.62 -9.30
CA VAL A 208 -5.06 38.97 -9.97
C VAL A 208 -4.62 37.54 -10.45
N SER A 209 -5.63 36.69 -10.75
CA SER A 209 -5.63 35.55 -11.72
C SER A 209 -5.30 34.17 -11.12
N GLN A 210 -6.24 33.25 -10.86
CA GLN A 210 -7.07 32.45 -11.81
C GLN A 210 -6.30 32.02 -13.07
N GLU A 211 -6.25 30.77 -13.52
CA GLU A 211 -6.74 29.45 -13.09
C GLU A 211 -6.19 28.53 -14.19
N ASP A 212 -5.23 27.64 -13.92
CA ASP A 212 -4.98 26.48 -14.80
C ASP A 212 -4.12 25.44 -14.08
N SER A 213 -4.73 24.34 -13.65
CA SER A 213 -4.04 23.11 -13.24
C SER A 213 -5.02 21.96 -13.31
N ALA A 214 -4.94 21.21 -14.40
CA ALA A 214 -5.44 19.85 -14.45
C ALA A 214 -4.39 18.87 -13.93
N VAL A 215 -4.89 17.77 -13.36
CA VAL A 215 -4.33 16.41 -13.27
C VAL A 215 -4.06 15.90 -11.83
N ASP A 216 -5.03 15.07 -11.40
CA ASP A 216 -4.89 13.76 -10.75
C ASP A 216 -4.45 13.65 -9.28
N GLU A 217 -5.43 13.42 -8.40
CA GLU A 217 -5.28 12.49 -7.27
C GLU A 217 -6.60 11.74 -7.02
N GLY A 218 -6.61 10.46 -7.35
CA GLY A 218 -7.55 9.50 -6.79
C GLY A 218 -7.21 9.23 -5.33
N GLN A 219 -8.01 9.75 -4.40
CA GLN A 219 -8.04 9.29 -3.01
C GLN A 219 -9.44 8.79 -2.64
N THR A 220 -9.49 7.50 -2.33
CA THR A 220 -10.64 6.80 -1.75
C THR A 220 -10.80 7.25 -0.30
N VAL A 221 -11.95 7.86 0.03
CA VAL A 221 -12.33 8.14 1.42
C VAL A 221 -13.07 6.92 1.97
N VAL A 222 -12.46 6.28 2.98
CA VAL A 222 -13.07 5.22 3.80
C VAL A 222 -13.54 5.84 5.11
N ILE A 223 -14.86 5.85 5.37
CA ILE A 223 -15.40 6.16 6.71
C ILE A 223 -16.58 5.19 7.00
N PHE A 224 -16.55 4.66 8.23
CA PHE A 224 -17.12 3.41 8.76
C PHE A 224 -18.66 3.31 8.83
N PRO A 225 -19.23 2.09 8.89
CA PRO A 225 -20.66 1.88 9.13
C PRO A 225 -21.03 2.24 10.58
N ASP A 226 -22.11 3.01 10.74
CA ASP A 226 -22.77 3.25 12.02
C ASP A 226 -23.27 1.92 12.62
N ASP A 227 -22.78 1.60 13.82
CA ASP A 227 -23.41 0.61 14.70
C ASP A 227 -24.75 1.17 15.18
N SER A 228 -25.83 0.82 14.47
CA SER A 228 -27.20 0.95 14.98
C SER A 228 -27.94 -0.37 14.85
N GLU A 229 -27.60 -1.33 15.69
CA GLU A 229 -28.51 -2.39 16.13
C GLU A 229 -28.80 -2.25 17.63
N LYS A 230 -30.02 -1.84 17.93
CA LYS A 230 -30.75 -2.26 19.12
C LYS A 230 -32.25 -2.22 18.86
#